data_AF-A0A2T6B8F3-F1
#
_entry.id   AF-A0A2T6B8F3-F1
#
_cell.length_a   1.000
_cell.length_b   1.000
_cell.length_c   1.000
_cell.angle_alpha   90.00
_cell.angle_beta   90.00
_cell.angle_gamma   90.00
#
_symmetry.space_group_name_H-M   'P 1'
#
loop_
_entity.id
_entity.type
_entity.pdbx_description
1 polymer ?
#
loop_
_entity_poly.entity_id
_entity_poly.type
_entity_poly.pdbx_seq_one_letter_code
_entity_poly.pdbx_strand_id
1 'polypeptide(L)'
;MIVSSSTAAAPRSALQRSGGFPDGITHGEDKVGWGRLALQGDVVWSPRIGAVWDRSAENRSDGAAGPAPAPAFRDFLRSALLNTELPDRMRRNLRTAIAVEEARLAGDIRLYDHETPFRYAARSPVPEPI
;
A
#
# COMPACT_ATOMS: atom_id res chain seq x y z
N MET A 1 5.67 4.98 -2.83
CA MET A 1 5.79 3.63 -2.24
C MET A 1 5.46 3.76 -0.76
N ILE A 2 4.47 3.01 -0.25
CA ILE A 2 3.95 3.17 1.12
C ILE A 2 4.89 2.49 2.14
N VAL A 3 5.53 1.39 1.73
CA VAL A 3 6.56 0.65 2.49
C VAL A 3 7.60 0.17 1.48
N SER A 4 8.89 0.44 1.72
CA SER A 4 9.99 -0.12 0.91
C SER A 4 10.53 -1.38 1.57
N SER A 5 10.69 -2.46 0.79
CA SER A 5 11.26 -3.72 1.29
C SER A 5 12.67 -3.56 1.85
N SER A 6 13.41 -2.53 1.43
CA SER A 6 14.75 -2.24 1.97
C SER A 6 14.71 -1.62 3.37
N THR A 7 13.58 -1.05 3.80
CA THR A 7 13.45 -0.34 5.09
C THR A 7 12.43 -0.98 6.03
N ALA A 8 11.79 -2.06 5.61
CA ALA A 8 10.72 -2.72 6.34
C ALA A 8 11.20 -4.01 6.98
N ALA A 9 10.73 -4.27 8.19
CA ALA A 9 10.96 -5.52 8.89
C ALA A 9 9.67 -5.99 9.56
N ALA A 10 9.49 -7.30 9.62
CA ALA A 10 8.38 -7.92 10.33
C ALA A 10 8.90 -9.16 11.07
N PRO A 11 8.32 -9.53 12.23
CA PRO A 11 8.61 -10.80 12.86
C PRO A 11 8.34 -11.96 11.90
N ARG A 12 9.24 -12.95 11.84
CA ARG A 12 9.07 -14.14 11.00
C ARG A 12 7.72 -14.82 11.21
N SER A 13 7.28 -14.92 12.46
CA SER A 13 6.00 -15.55 12.80
C SER A 13 4.80 -14.76 12.26
N ALA A 14 4.88 -13.43 12.21
CA ALA A 14 3.84 -12.59 11.61
C ALA A 14 3.82 -12.78 10.08
N LEU A 15 4.99 -12.81 9.43
CA LEU A 15 5.08 -13.06 7.98
C LEU A 15 4.51 -14.43 7.59
N GLN A 16 4.75 -15.46 8.40
CA GLN A 16 4.18 -16.78 8.17
C GLN A 16 2.66 -16.80 8.39
N ARG A 17 2.17 -16.19 9.47
CA ARG A 17 0.73 -16.10 9.74
C ARG A 17 -0.03 -15.26 8.71
N SER A 18 0.61 -14.28 8.07
CA SER A 18 -0.01 -13.46 7.03
C SER A 18 -0.11 -14.15 5.68
N GLY A 19 0.52 -15.31 5.51
CA GLY A 19 0.63 -15.99 4.22
C GLY A 19 1.67 -15.38 3.28
N GLY A 20 2.55 -14.53 3.81
CA GLY A 20 3.70 -13.97 3.08
C GLY A 20 3.35 -13.17 1.82
N PHE A 21 4.33 -13.08 0.93
CA PHE A 21 4.19 -12.48 -0.40
C PHE A 21 3.52 -13.49 -1.36
N PRO A 22 2.59 -13.05 -2.20
CA PRO A 22 1.88 -13.95 -3.11
C PRO A 22 2.79 -14.43 -4.27
N ASP A 23 2.79 -15.74 -4.51
CA ASP A 23 3.46 -16.33 -5.66
C ASP A 23 2.75 -15.99 -6.98
N GLY A 24 3.52 -15.92 -8.08
CA GLY A 24 2.99 -15.69 -9.42
C GLY A 24 2.57 -14.24 -9.72
N ILE A 25 2.72 -13.31 -8.77
CA ILE A 25 2.53 -11.88 -8.99
C ILE A 25 3.88 -11.24 -9.27
N THR A 26 4.05 -10.65 -10.46
CA THR A 26 5.33 -10.05 -10.88
C THR A 26 5.43 -8.57 -10.55
N HIS A 27 4.30 -7.91 -10.24
CA HIS A 27 4.24 -6.48 -9.98
C HIS A 27 3.26 -6.18 -8.85
N GLY A 28 3.77 -5.58 -7.79
CA GLY A 28 2.98 -5.23 -6.60
C GLY A 28 2.80 -6.39 -5.62
N GLU A 29 3.58 -7.49 -5.74
CA GLU A 29 3.53 -8.56 -4.74
C GLU A 29 3.97 -8.04 -3.37
N ASP A 30 4.96 -7.13 -3.36
CA ASP A 30 5.44 -6.43 -2.18
C ASP A 30 4.31 -5.70 -1.45
N LYS A 31 3.52 -4.89 -2.17
CA LYS A 31 2.38 -4.16 -1.62
C LYS A 31 1.34 -5.10 -1.01
N VAL A 32 1.05 -6.23 -1.68
CA VAL A 32 0.10 -7.23 -1.16
C VAL A 32 0.64 -7.89 0.11
N GLY A 33 1.90 -8.31 0.13
CA GLY A 33 2.54 -8.92 1.30
C GLY A 33 2.57 -7.98 2.51
N TRP A 34 2.96 -6.73 2.31
CA TRP A 34 2.93 -5.71 3.36
C TRP A 34 1.50 -5.38 3.80
N GLY A 35 0.54 -5.34 2.87
CA GLY A 35 -0.88 -5.16 3.16
C GLY A 35 -1.44 -6.27 4.05
N ARG A 36 -1.10 -7.54 3.78
CA ARG A 36 -1.49 -8.69 4.62
C ARG A 36 -0.96 -8.55 6.04
N LEU A 37 0.29 -8.13 6.21
CA LEU A 37 0.87 -7.87 7.53
C LEU A 37 0.17 -6.72 8.26
N ALA A 38 -0.13 -5.62 7.55
CA ALA A 38 -0.78 -4.44 8.12
C ALA A 38 -2.22 -4.71 8.61
N LEU A 39 -2.88 -5.76 8.09
CA LEU A 39 -4.19 -6.20 8.58
C LEU A 39 -4.12 -6.99 9.90
N GLN A 40 -2.95 -7.49 10.28
CA GLN A 40 -2.78 -8.33 11.48
C GLN A 40 -2.38 -7.58 12.74
N GLY A 41 -1.97 -6.31 12.63
CA GLY A 41 -1.52 -5.55 13.79
C GLY A 41 -0.94 -4.19 13.42
N ASP A 42 -0.28 -3.57 14.39
CA ASP A 42 0.23 -2.22 14.25
C ASP A 42 1.43 -2.13 13.31
N VAL A 43 1.41 -1.08 12.48
CA VAL A 43 2.55 -0.65 11.69
C VAL A 43 3.21 0.52 12.42
N VAL A 44 4.47 0.36 12.80
CA VAL A 44 5.24 1.37 13.51
C VAL A 44 6.34 1.93 12.62
N TRP A 45 6.68 3.21 12.83
CA TRP A 45 7.68 3.92 12.05
C TRP A 45 8.86 4.36 12.93
N SER A 46 10.06 4.35 12.35
CA SER A 46 11.27 4.88 12.98
C SER A 46 11.85 6.01 12.13
N PRO A 47 12.25 7.15 12.73
CA PRO A 47 12.93 8.24 12.02
C PRO A 47 14.38 7.90 11.65
N ARG A 48 14.93 6.78 12.12
CA ARG A 48 16.32 6.40 11.87
C ARG A 48 16.48 5.96 10.41
N ILE A 49 17.59 6.37 9.80
CA ILE A 49 17.96 5.92 8.45
C ILE A 49 18.22 4.41 8.51
N GLY A 50 17.32 3.63 7.93
CA GLY A 50 17.41 2.16 7.89
C GLY A 50 18.04 1.61 6.62
N ALA A 51 18.02 2.37 5.53
CA ALA A 51 18.67 2.01 4.28
C ALA A 51 19.07 3.26 3.49
N VAL A 52 20.17 3.13 2.74
CA VAL A 52 20.60 4.08 1.71
C VAL A 52 20.69 3.30 0.42
N TRP A 53 20.08 3.83 -0.64
CA TRP A 53 20.07 3.20 -1.95
C TRP A 53 20.47 4.22 -3.01
N ASP A 54 21.26 3.76 -3.98
CA ASP A 54 21.55 4.55 -5.16
C ASP A 54 20.32 4.54 -6.06
N ARG A 55 19.91 5.73 -6.51
CA ARG A 55 18.81 5.87 -7.47
C ARG A 55 19.27 5.53 -8.88
N SER A 56 20.57 5.47 -9.14
CA SER A 56 21.19 5.10 -10.41
C SER A 56 21.51 3.60 -10.47
N ALA A 57 21.31 3.02 -11.65
CA ALA A 57 21.74 1.67 -11.98
C ALA A 57 22.04 1.65 -13.49
N GLU A 58 22.95 0.78 -13.96
CA GLU A 58 23.24 0.69 -15.41
C GLU A 58 22.05 0.11 -16.21
N ASN A 59 21.23 -0.74 -15.57
CA ASN A 59 20.08 -1.42 -16.17
C ASN A 59 18.74 -0.86 -15.68
N ARG A 60 18.53 0.46 -15.79
CA ARG A 60 17.29 1.09 -15.32
C ARG A 60 16.10 0.68 -16.17
N SER A 61 14.97 0.44 -15.51
CA SER A 61 13.69 0.15 -16.17
C SER A 61 12.89 1.41 -16.54
N ASP A 62 13.39 2.61 -16.27
CA ASP A 62 12.68 3.87 -16.49
C ASP A 62 12.72 4.39 -17.94
N GLY A 63 13.59 3.84 -18.78
CA GLY A 63 13.59 4.07 -20.23
C GLY A 63 12.68 3.11 -21.02
N ALA A 64 12.22 2.01 -20.41
CA ALA A 64 11.20 1.16 -20.98
C ALA A 64 9.82 1.76 -20.69
N ALA A 65 8.85 1.58 -21.60
CA ALA A 65 7.44 1.79 -21.23
C ALA A 65 7.17 0.89 -20.04
N GLY A 66 7.13 1.48 -18.84
CA GLY A 66 6.99 0.73 -17.60
C GLY A 66 5.79 -0.22 -17.71
N PRO A 67 5.86 -1.40 -17.06
CA PRO A 67 4.77 -2.36 -17.11
C PRO A 67 3.46 -1.67 -16.74
N ALA A 68 2.39 -2.02 -17.47
CA ALA A 68 1.06 -1.47 -17.22
C ALA A 68 0.74 -1.59 -15.71
N PRO A 69 0.12 -0.57 -15.10
CA PRO A 69 -0.20 -0.59 -13.68
C PRO A 69 -0.93 -1.88 -13.28
N ALA A 70 -0.27 -2.70 -12.45
CA ALA A 70 -0.86 -3.97 -12.00
C ALA A 70 -2.01 -3.75 -11.00
N PRO A 71 -3.16 -4.45 -11.16
CA PRO A 71 -4.34 -4.29 -10.30
C PRO A 71 -4.28 -5.11 -9.00
N ALA A 72 -3.31 -6.03 -8.86
CA ALA A 72 -3.26 -7.01 -7.78
C ALA A 72 -3.43 -6.42 -6.37
N PHE A 73 -2.79 -5.28 -6.09
CA PHE A 73 -2.93 -4.63 -4.79
C PHE A 73 -4.33 -4.02 -4.58
N ARG A 74 -4.91 -3.38 -5.61
CA ARG A 74 -6.28 -2.86 -5.57
C ARG A 74 -7.30 -3.97 -5.36
N ASP A 75 -7.11 -5.11 -6.02
CA ASP A 75 -7.97 -6.28 -5.86
C ASP A 75 -7.87 -6.85 -4.44
N PHE A 76 -6.65 -6.99 -3.91
CA PHE A 76 -6.42 -7.36 -2.52
C PHE A 76 -7.13 -6.43 -1.53
N LEU A 77 -7.02 -5.10 -1.71
CA LEU A 77 -7.67 -4.12 -0.82
C LEU A 77 -9.19 -4.25 -0.85
N ARG A 78 -9.79 -4.47 -2.03
CA ARG A 78 -11.23 -4.70 -2.17
C ARG A 78 -11.66 -5.98 -1.46
N SER A 79 -10.90 -7.07 -1.62
CA SER A 79 -11.16 -8.32 -0.90
C SER A 79 -11.02 -8.15 0.62
N ALA A 80 -10.01 -7.41 1.08
CA ALA A 80 -9.83 -7.11 2.51
C ALA A 80 -11.02 -6.34 3.09
N LEU A 81 -11.61 -5.40 2.32
CA LEU A 81 -12.76 -4.60 2.76
C LEU A 81 -14.03 -5.44 2.97
N LEU A 82 -14.12 -6.65 2.39
CA LEU A 82 -15.23 -7.58 2.63
C LEU A 82 -15.22 -8.18 4.04
N ASN A 83 -14.10 -8.08 4.77
CA ASN A 83 -14.03 -8.55 6.15
C ASN A 83 -14.83 -7.64 7.09
N THR A 84 -15.92 -8.18 7.64
CA THR A 84 -16.85 -7.48 8.55
C THR A 84 -16.32 -7.32 9.98
N GLU A 85 -15.17 -7.88 10.31
CA GLU A 85 -14.55 -7.76 11.64
C GLU A 85 -13.51 -6.63 11.73
N LEU A 86 -13.21 -5.94 10.62
CA LEU A 86 -12.22 -4.87 10.62
C LEU A 86 -12.70 -3.62 11.40
N PRO A 87 -11.87 -3.04 12.28
CA PRO A 87 -12.13 -1.74 12.90
C PRO A 87 -12.43 -0.64 11.88
N ASP A 88 -13.28 0.32 12.25
CA ASP A 88 -13.71 1.40 11.34
C ASP A 88 -12.56 2.26 10.81
N ARG A 89 -11.53 2.49 11.65
CA ARG A 89 -10.31 3.19 11.22
C ARG A 89 -9.63 2.45 10.07
N MET A 90 -9.53 1.12 10.16
CA MET A 90 -8.92 0.29 9.13
C MET A 90 -9.78 0.26 7.86
N ARG A 91 -11.10 0.19 7.98
CA ARG A 91 -12.01 0.31 6.82
C ARG A 91 -11.87 1.65 6.10
N ARG A 92 -11.76 2.76 6.84
CA ARG A 92 -11.52 4.09 6.25
C ARG A 92 -10.19 4.11 5.50
N ASN A 93 -9.12 3.61 6.11
CA ASN A 93 -7.81 3.53 5.47
C ASN A 93 -7.84 2.66 4.20
N LEU A 94 -8.54 1.52 4.22
CA LEU A 94 -8.71 0.66 3.05
C LEU A 94 -9.45 1.39 1.93
N ARG A 95 -10.54 2.10 2.22
CA ARG A 95 -11.28 2.90 1.23
C ARG A 95 -10.41 3.97 0.59
N THR A 96 -9.63 4.70 1.39
CA THR A 96 -8.65 5.67 0.88
C THR A 96 -7.61 5.00 -0.01
N ALA A 97 -7.05 3.87 0.41
CA ALA A 97 -6.06 3.15 -0.38
C ALA A 97 -6.63 2.62 -1.71
N ILE A 98 -7.89 2.15 -1.71
CA ILE A 98 -8.61 1.74 -2.93
C ILE A 98 -8.74 2.91 -3.89
N ALA A 99 -9.23 4.08 -3.41
CA ALA A 99 -9.40 5.26 -4.25
C ALA A 99 -8.07 5.76 -4.85
N VAL A 100 -6.98 5.73 -4.06
CA VAL A 100 -5.63 6.06 -4.54
C VAL A 100 -5.16 5.09 -5.61
N GLU A 101 -5.33 3.78 -5.42
CA GLU A 101 -4.91 2.81 -6.43
C GLU A 101 -5.79 2.86 -7.68
N GLU A 102 -7.09 3.15 -7.58
CA GLU A 102 -7.96 3.37 -8.73
C GLU A 102 -7.51 4.57 -9.57
N ALA A 103 -7.21 5.71 -8.93
CA ALA A 103 -6.68 6.89 -9.62
C ALA A 103 -5.29 6.64 -10.24
N ARG A 104 -4.44 5.85 -9.57
CA ARG A 104 -3.17 5.39 -10.17
C ARG A 104 -3.39 4.55 -11.42
N LEU A 105 -4.29 3.57 -11.35
CA LEU A 105 -4.59 2.69 -12.49
C LEU A 105 -5.20 3.47 -13.67
N ALA A 106 -5.96 4.54 -13.39
CA ALA A 106 -6.51 5.44 -14.39
C ALA A 106 -5.47 6.41 -15.01
N GLY A 107 -4.29 6.55 -14.39
CA GLY A 107 -3.25 7.47 -14.85
C GLY A 107 -3.34 8.89 -14.29
N ASP A 108 -4.24 9.13 -13.32
CA ASP A 108 -4.46 10.44 -12.70
C ASP A 108 -3.34 10.82 -11.71
N ILE A 109 -2.68 9.81 -11.13
CA ILE A 109 -1.57 10.00 -10.20
C ILE A 109 -0.25 9.72 -10.92
N ARG A 110 0.53 10.78 -11.17
CA ARG A 110 1.89 10.69 -11.73
C ARG A 110 2.98 10.65 -10.65
N LEU A 111 2.71 11.20 -9.47
CA LEU A 111 3.64 11.24 -8.35
C LEU A 111 2.91 11.00 -7.04
N TYR A 112 3.50 10.14 -6.20
CA TYR A 112 3.05 9.93 -4.82
C TYR A 112 3.75 10.91 -3.89
N ASP A 113 2.98 11.76 -3.22
CA ASP A 113 3.44 12.62 -2.14
C ASP A 113 2.72 12.29 -0.82
N HIS A 114 3.11 12.95 0.27
CA HIS A 114 2.51 12.77 1.59
C HIS A 114 1.05 13.26 1.65
N GLU A 115 0.66 14.14 0.73
CA GLU A 115 -0.70 14.69 0.63
C GLU A 115 -1.66 13.77 -0.12
N THR A 116 -1.14 12.84 -0.91
CA THR A 116 -1.92 11.96 -1.78
C THR A 116 -3.05 11.27 -1.03
N PRO A 117 -2.84 10.60 0.13
CA PRO A 117 -3.94 9.96 0.85
C PRO A 117 -5.06 10.93 1.27
N PHE A 118 -4.74 12.18 1.64
CA PHE A 118 -5.73 13.16 2.06
C PHE A 118 -6.62 13.64 0.91
N ARG A 119 -6.08 13.72 -0.31
CA ARG A 119 -6.84 14.07 -1.53
C ARG A 119 -7.91 13.03 -1.88
N TYR A 120 -7.68 11.77 -1.50
CA TYR A 120 -8.57 10.64 -1.81
C TYR A 120 -9.26 10.05 -0.57
N ALA A 121 -9.10 10.68 0.61
CA ALA A 121 -9.81 10.28 1.80
C ALA A 121 -11.29 10.62 1.65
N ALA A 122 -12.16 9.65 1.93
CA ALA A 122 -13.59 9.93 2.05
C ALA A 122 -13.78 11.00 3.14
N ARG A 123 -14.36 12.15 2.79
CA ARG A 123 -14.77 13.14 3.78
C ARG A 123 -15.78 12.46 4.70
N SER A 124 -15.46 12.32 5.98
CA SER A 124 -16.50 12.02 6.97
C SER A 124 -17.55 13.14 6.88
N PRO A 125 -18.85 12.84 6.94
CA PRO A 125 -19.82 13.89 7.24
C PRO A 125 -19.38 14.53 8.56
N VAL A 126 -19.19 15.84 8.54
CA VAL A 126 -19.06 16.63 9.76
C VAL A 126 -20.34 16.34 10.55
N PRO A 127 -20.28 15.88 11.82
CA PRO A 127 -21.49 15.81 12.61
C PRO A 127 -22.04 17.23 12.72
N GLU A 128 -23.28 17.44 12.30
CA GLU A 128 -23.94 18.74 12.45
C GLU A 128 -23.85 19.16 13.92
N PRO A 129 -23.50 20.42 14.19
CA PRO A 129 -23.53 20.92 15.56
C PRO A 129 -24.97 20.82 16.09
N ILE A 130 -25.09 20.22 17.26
CA ILE A 130 -26.33 20.09 18.05
C ILE A 130 -26.81 21.48 18.46
#